data_AF-A0AAU6NG07-F1
#
_entry.id   AF-A0AAU6NG07-F1
#
_cell.length_a   1.000
_cell.length_b   1.000
_cell.length_c   1.000
_cell.angle_alpha   90.00
_cell.angle_beta   90.00
_cell.angle_gamma   90.00
#
_symmetry.space_group_name_H-M   'P 1'
#
loop_
_entity.id
_entity.type
_entity.pdbx_description
1 polymer ?
#
loop_
_entity_poly.entity_id
_entity_poly.type
_entity_poly.pdbx_seq_one_letter_code
_entity_poly.pdbx_strand_id
1 'polypeptide(L)'
;MKKLMMLVISGTVLAGCVSPAHAINAHYRAQLERSGCTQISAGDGSCDVSKTKAENTAQHEPTASVHDPLREASFSSDTVNATLSNGFFSATVNGKKASVKRLNANFYEIHGNGFVISISLDENGITDASWNKTKGREHGVLRVSQK
;
A
#
# COMPACT_ATOMS: atom_id res chain seq x y z
N MET A 1 -25.58 42.63 9.82
CA MET A 1 -27.04 42.68 9.67
C MET A 1 -27.49 41.43 8.92
N LYS A 2 -28.38 40.62 9.53
CA LYS A 2 -29.58 39.97 8.93
C LYS A 2 -29.36 39.09 7.66
N LYS A 3 -29.74 37.81 7.54
CA LYS A 3 -30.73 36.93 8.22
C LYS A 3 -30.35 35.47 7.86
N LEU A 4 -30.27 34.54 8.81
CA LEU A 4 -31.29 33.50 9.07
C LEU A 4 -31.83 32.79 7.81
N MET A 5 -31.46 31.52 7.59
CA MET A 5 -32.43 30.43 7.50
C MET A 5 -31.77 29.05 7.60
N MET A 6 -32.16 28.29 8.62
CA MET A 6 -32.13 26.82 8.62
C MET A 6 -32.92 26.30 7.43
N LEU A 7 -32.44 25.25 6.78
CA LEU A 7 -33.31 24.29 6.12
C LEU A 7 -32.78 22.87 6.38
N VAL A 8 -33.37 22.24 7.38
CA VAL A 8 -33.36 20.80 7.56
C VAL A 8 -34.19 20.21 6.43
N ILE A 9 -33.57 19.43 5.54
CA ILE A 9 -34.29 18.48 4.68
C ILE A 9 -33.75 17.09 5.02
N SER A 10 -34.48 16.41 5.90
CA SER A 10 -34.60 14.96 5.83
C SER A 10 -35.13 14.60 4.45
N GLY A 11 -34.36 13.81 3.71
CA GLY A 11 -34.75 13.28 2.41
C GLY A 11 -34.02 11.99 2.17
N THR A 12 -34.52 10.91 2.76
CA THR A 12 -34.25 9.53 2.35
C THR A 12 -34.38 9.41 0.84
N VAL A 13 -33.27 9.26 0.14
CA VAL A 13 -33.26 8.95 -1.30
C VAL A 13 -32.80 7.51 -1.48
N LEU A 14 -33.82 6.66 -1.54
CA LEU A 14 -33.98 5.55 -2.48
C LEU A 14 -32.81 4.56 -2.55
N ALA A 15 -32.97 3.48 -1.77
CA ALA A 15 -32.52 2.16 -2.18
C ALA A 15 -33.13 1.85 -3.56
N GLY A 16 -32.37 2.15 -4.61
CA GLY A 16 -32.67 1.71 -5.96
C GLY A 16 -32.49 0.21 -6.03
N CYS A 17 -33.55 -0.54 -5.72
CA CYS A 17 -33.70 -1.92 -6.17
C CYS A 17 -33.83 -1.89 -7.70
N VAL A 18 -32.71 -1.75 -8.40
CA VAL A 18 -32.63 -2.14 -9.80
C VAL A 18 -32.80 -3.65 -9.85
N SER A 19 -34.05 -4.09 -10.00
CA SER A 19 -34.34 -5.47 -10.34
C SER A 19 -34.21 -5.54 -11.86
N PRO A 20 -33.12 -6.08 -12.44
CA PRO A 20 -33.19 -6.45 -13.83
C PRO A 20 -34.19 -7.61 -13.92
N ALA A 21 -35.30 -7.36 -14.59
CA ALA A 21 -36.23 -8.39 -15.06
C ALA A 21 -35.59 -9.18 -16.21
N HIS A 22 -34.47 -9.83 -15.91
CA HIS A 22 -34.01 -10.99 -16.66
C HIS A 22 -34.64 -12.20 -15.98
N ALA A 23 -35.23 -13.11 -16.75
CA ALA A 23 -35.78 -14.36 -16.25
C ALA A 23 -34.65 -15.26 -15.74
N ILE A 24 -34.06 -14.90 -14.61
CA ILE A 24 -33.03 -15.66 -13.94
C ILE A 24 -33.74 -16.84 -13.28
N ASN A 25 -33.34 -18.05 -13.65
CA ASN A 25 -33.81 -19.28 -13.01
C ASN A 25 -33.69 -19.14 -11.48
N ALA A 26 -34.73 -19.51 -10.72
CA ALA A 26 -34.71 -19.47 -9.26
C ALA A 26 -33.46 -20.15 -8.67
N HIS A 27 -32.99 -21.22 -9.32
CA HIS A 27 -31.78 -21.93 -8.96
C HIS A 27 -30.51 -21.08 -9.12
N TYR A 28 -30.43 -20.25 -10.16
CA TYR A 28 -29.28 -19.36 -10.36
C TYR A 28 -29.30 -18.18 -9.38
N ARG A 29 -30.48 -17.68 -9.01
CA ARG A 29 -30.58 -16.66 -7.93
C ARG A 29 -30.07 -17.22 -6.61
N ALA A 30 -30.46 -18.44 -6.26
CA ALA A 30 -29.97 -19.10 -5.05
C ALA A 30 -28.45 -19.30 -5.05
N GLN A 31 -27.85 -19.58 -6.22
CA GLN A 31 -26.40 -19.68 -6.36
C GLN A 31 -25.71 -18.35 -6.11
N LEU A 32 -26.19 -17.26 -6.71
CA LEU A 32 -25.64 -15.92 -6.50
C LEU A 32 -25.67 -15.50 -5.01
N GLU A 33 -26.77 -15.77 -4.31
CA GLU A 33 -26.89 -15.49 -2.88
C GLU A 33 -25.93 -16.33 -2.03
N ARG A 34 -25.80 -17.63 -2.33
CA ARG A 34 -24.87 -18.54 -1.62
C ARG A 34 -23.40 -18.17 -1.86
N SER A 35 -23.07 -17.80 -3.09
CA SER A 35 -21.70 -17.47 -3.50
C SER A 35 -21.33 -16.03 -3.18
N GLY A 36 -22.31 -15.16 -2.85
CA GLY A 36 -22.11 -13.73 -2.65
C GLY A 36 -21.84 -12.96 -3.95
N CYS A 37 -22.07 -13.58 -5.11
CA CYS A 37 -21.83 -12.96 -6.41
C CYS A 37 -23.05 -12.13 -6.87
N THR A 38 -22.78 -11.11 -7.67
CA THR A 38 -23.79 -10.46 -8.53
C THR A 38 -23.80 -11.10 -9.92
N GLN A 39 -24.87 -10.86 -10.69
CA GLN A 39 -24.92 -11.31 -12.09
C GLN A 39 -23.79 -10.71 -12.93
N ILE A 40 -23.36 -9.48 -12.62
CA ILE A 40 -22.27 -8.79 -13.30
C ILE A 40 -20.95 -9.49 -12.98
N SER A 41 -20.65 -9.67 -11.69
CA SER A 41 -19.40 -10.30 -11.24
C SER A 41 -19.29 -11.78 -11.64
N ALA A 42 -20.42 -12.46 -11.80
CA ALA A 42 -20.46 -13.81 -12.33
C ALA A 42 -20.23 -13.85 -13.85
N GLY A 43 -20.70 -12.83 -14.57
CA GLY A 43 -20.57 -12.73 -16.03
C GLY A 43 -19.19 -12.27 -16.50
N ASP A 44 -18.51 -11.43 -15.72
CA ASP A 44 -17.14 -10.96 -16.00
C ASP A 44 -16.04 -11.87 -15.41
N GLY A 45 -16.43 -12.94 -14.70
CA GLY A 45 -15.52 -13.93 -14.12
C GLY A 45 -14.82 -13.47 -12.83
N SER A 46 -15.15 -12.31 -12.30
CA SER A 46 -14.60 -11.81 -11.02
C SER A 46 -15.12 -12.57 -9.80
N CYS A 47 -16.26 -13.26 -9.90
CA CYS A 47 -16.85 -14.03 -8.81
C CYS A 47 -17.38 -15.37 -9.30
N ASP A 48 -16.97 -16.45 -8.64
CA ASP A 48 -17.31 -17.81 -9.05
C ASP A 48 -18.58 -18.30 -8.33
N VAL A 49 -19.64 -18.53 -9.10
CA VAL A 49 -20.95 -18.95 -8.58
C VAL A 49 -20.97 -20.37 -8.01
N SER A 50 -19.97 -21.20 -8.32
CA SER A 50 -19.84 -22.54 -7.75
C SER A 50 -19.28 -22.53 -6.33
N LYS A 51 -18.59 -21.45 -5.95
CA LYS A 51 -17.91 -21.28 -4.67
C LYS A 51 -18.80 -20.67 -3.60
N THR A 52 -18.38 -20.81 -2.34
CA THR A 52 -19.03 -20.11 -1.22
C THR A 52 -18.59 -18.65 -1.15
N LYS A 53 -19.40 -17.83 -0.48
CA LYS A 53 -19.06 -16.43 -0.19
C LYS A 53 -17.67 -16.27 0.45
N ALA A 54 -17.32 -17.13 1.39
CA ALA A 54 -16.02 -17.06 2.07
C ALA A 54 -14.85 -17.34 1.09
N GLU A 55 -15.00 -18.30 0.19
CA GLU A 55 -14.01 -18.61 -0.83
C GLU A 55 -13.88 -17.48 -1.86
N ASN A 56 -15.00 -16.91 -2.31
CA ASN A 56 -14.95 -15.76 -3.22
C ASN A 56 -14.33 -14.53 -2.56
N THR A 57 -14.60 -14.27 -1.28
CA THR A 57 -13.92 -13.20 -0.52
C THR A 57 -12.43 -13.50 -0.37
N ALA A 58 -12.03 -14.74 -0.09
CA ALA A 58 -10.62 -15.12 0.06
C ALA A 58 -9.83 -15.05 -1.27
N GLN A 59 -10.50 -15.27 -2.40
CA GLN A 59 -9.91 -15.10 -3.74
C GLN A 59 -9.84 -13.63 -4.18
N HIS A 60 -10.72 -12.79 -3.62
CA HIS A 60 -10.71 -11.33 -3.78
C HIS A 60 -9.99 -10.60 -2.64
N GLU A 61 -9.25 -11.32 -1.78
CA GLU A 61 -8.19 -10.68 -1.03
C GLU A 61 -7.26 -10.06 -2.06
N PRO A 62 -7.01 -8.75 -2.00
CA PRO A 62 -5.96 -8.15 -2.80
C PRO A 62 -4.67 -8.81 -2.34
N THR A 63 -4.25 -9.84 -3.06
CA THR A 63 -2.84 -10.21 -3.20
C THR A 63 -2.11 -9.17 -4.06
N ALA A 64 -2.49 -7.90 -3.94
CA ALA A 64 -1.51 -6.85 -3.78
C ALA A 64 -1.11 -6.84 -2.29
N SER A 65 -0.43 -7.90 -1.85
CA SER A 65 0.70 -7.60 -0.98
C SER A 65 1.51 -6.63 -1.84
N VAL A 66 1.51 -5.35 -1.47
CA VAL A 66 2.56 -4.46 -1.94
C VAL A 66 3.80 -5.14 -1.42
N HIS A 67 4.43 -5.96 -2.26
CA HIS A 67 5.68 -6.59 -1.94
C HIS A 67 6.67 -5.45 -1.98
N ASP A 68 6.77 -4.74 -0.86
CA ASP A 68 7.69 -3.64 -0.74
C ASP A 68 9.08 -4.27 -0.84
N PRO A 69 9.84 -3.98 -1.91
CA PRO A 69 11.11 -4.67 -2.16
C PRO A 69 12.17 -4.31 -1.12
N LEU A 70 11.89 -3.34 -0.25
CA LEU A 70 12.80 -2.90 0.77
C LEU A 70 12.83 -3.86 1.95
N ARG A 71 14.02 -4.42 2.17
CA ARG A 71 14.33 -5.42 3.19
C ARG A 71 15.32 -4.87 4.20
N GLU A 72 15.62 -5.70 5.20
CA GLU A 72 16.71 -5.37 6.14
C GLU A 72 18.02 -5.15 5.37
N ALA A 73 18.67 -4.02 5.64
CA ALA A 73 19.89 -3.65 4.95
C ALA A 73 20.82 -2.82 5.84
N SER A 74 22.11 -2.93 5.57
CA SER A 74 23.12 -2.02 6.08
C SER A 74 23.77 -1.24 4.94
N PHE A 75 24.10 0.01 5.24
CA PHE A 75 24.69 0.96 4.32
C PHE A 75 25.96 1.51 4.95
N SER A 76 27.09 1.36 4.28
CA SER A 76 28.38 1.70 4.87
C SER A 76 29.32 2.42 3.91
N SER A 77 30.11 3.33 4.48
CA SER A 77 31.26 4.02 3.90
C SER A 77 32.21 4.41 5.04
N ASP A 78 33.30 5.11 4.73
CA ASP A 78 34.21 5.62 5.75
C ASP A 78 33.57 6.68 6.67
N THR A 79 32.49 7.33 6.22
CA THR A 79 31.83 8.44 6.95
C THR A 79 30.50 8.04 7.60
N VAL A 80 29.77 7.12 6.97
CA VAL A 80 28.40 6.77 7.35
C VAL A 80 28.28 5.27 7.51
N ASN A 81 27.71 4.85 8.64
CA ASN A 81 27.27 3.49 8.91
C ASN A 81 25.80 3.55 9.33
N ALA A 82 24.91 3.04 8.49
CA ALA A 82 23.48 3.06 8.72
C ALA A 82 22.87 1.66 8.60
N THR A 83 21.79 1.46 9.34
CA THR A 83 21.01 0.22 9.30
C THR A 83 19.55 0.53 9.09
N LEU A 84 18.85 -0.35 8.39
CA LEU A 84 17.42 -0.35 8.21
C LEU A 84 16.90 -1.74 8.56
N SER A 85 15.92 -1.80 9.46
CA SER A 85 15.27 -3.06 9.85
C SER A 85 14.23 -3.50 8.81
N ASN A 86 13.96 -4.81 8.79
CA ASN A 86 12.93 -5.38 7.93
C ASN A 86 11.57 -4.69 8.17
N GLY A 87 10.88 -4.28 7.10
CA GLY A 87 9.60 -3.59 7.21
C GLY A 87 9.68 -2.14 7.73
N PHE A 88 10.85 -1.50 7.69
CA PHE A 88 11.03 -0.04 7.93
C PHE A 88 10.78 0.47 9.35
N PHE A 89 10.57 -0.41 10.33
CA PHE A 89 10.13 0.01 11.66
C PHE A 89 11.19 0.83 12.41
N SER A 90 12.47 0.62 12.10
CA SER A 90 13.58 1.38 12.67
C SER A 90 14.76 1.50 11.71
N ALA A 91 15.43 2.64 11.77
CA ALA A 91 16.71 2.89 11.14
C ALA A 91 17.66 3.57 12.11
N THR A 92 18.96 3.37 11.88
CA THR A 92 20.00 4.13 12.57
C THR A 92 20.99 4.73 11.59
N VAL A 93 21.57 5.87 11.96
CA VAL A 93 22.71 6.48 11.28
C VAL A 93 23.79 6.74 12.33
N ASN A 94 24.96 6.12 12.14
CA ASN A 94 26.08 6.08 13.08
C ASN A 94 25.65 5.72 14.51
N GLY A 95 24.82 4.68 14.62
CA GLY A 95 24.31 4.16 15.90
C GLY A 95 23.20 4.99 16.57
N LYS A 96 22.81 6.14 16.00
CA LYS A 96 21.69 6.95 16.51
C LYS A 96 20.42 6.69 15.73
N LYS A 97 19.27 6.68 16.41
CA LYS A 97 17.95 6.53 15.77
C LYS A 97 17.75 7.58 14.67
N ALA A 98 17.24 7.12 13.55
CA ALA A 98 16.93 7.91 12.37
C ALA A 98 15.47 7.71 11.97
N SER A 99 14.90 8.66 11.24
CA SER A 99 13.57 8.53 10.64
C SER A 99 13.69 8.00 9.21
N VAL A 100 12.74 7.17 8.81
CA VAL A 100 12.63 6.66 7.44
C VAL A 100 11.42 7.32 6.79
N LYS A 101 11.61 7.83 5.58
CA LYS A 101 10.55 8.46 4.79
C LYS A 101 10.48 7.77 3.44
N ARG A 102 9.29 7.27 3.10
CA ARG A 102 8.98 6.86 1.72
C ARG A 102 8.73 8.11 0.88
N LEU A 103 9.48 8.28 -0.21
CA LEU A 103 9.21 9.33 -1.18
C LEU A 103 8.23 8.85 -2.25
N ASN A 104 8.42 7.62 -2.73
CA ASN A 104 7.53 6.95 -3.68
C ASN A 104 7.76 5.42 -3.65
N ALA A 105 7.32 4.69 -4.68
CA ALA A 105 7.47 3.24 -4.75
C ALA A 105 8.93 2.77 -4.74
N ASN A 106 9.83 3.53 -5.38
CA ASN A 106 11.20 3.13 -5.69
C ASN A 106 12.25 3.93 -4.90
N PHE A 107 11.83 4.93 -4.11
CA PHE A 107 12.75 5.82 -3.42
C PHE A 107 12.36 6.06 -1.97
N TYR A 108 13.36 5.92 -1.10
CA TYR A 108 13.27 6.17 0.33
C TYR A 108 14.40 7.06 0.79
N GLU A 109 14.18 7.74 1.90
CA GLU A 109 15.21 8.50 2.59
C GLU A 109 15.27 8.14 4.07
N ILE A 110 16.49 7.98 4.59
CA ILE A 110 16.77 7.89 6.02
C ILE A 110 17.38 9.21 6.47
N HIS A 111 16.74 9.87 7.44
CA HIS A 111 17.17 11.16 7.98
C HIS A 111 17.65 10.97 9.42
N GLY A 112 18.91 11.27 9.68
CA GLY A 112 19.47 11.08 11.01
C GLY A 112 20.92 11.53 11.14
N ASN A 113 21.29 11.95 12.36
CA ASN A 113 22.67 12.32 12.72
C ASN A 113 23.36 13.31 11.76
N GLY A 114 22.61 14.22 11.14
CA GLY A 114 23.15 15.21 10.19
C GLY A 114 23.30 14.72 8.75
N PHE A 115 22.75 13.55 8.42
CA PHE A 115 22.76 12.97 7.09
C PHE A 115 21.36 12.71 6.56
N VAL A 116 21.24 12.79 5.24
CA VAL A 116 20.14 12.23 4.46
C VAL A 116 20.72 11.12 3.60
N ILE A 117 20.22 9.90 3.79
CA ILE A 117 20.60 8.74 2.99
C ILE A 117 19.48 8.46 2.02
N SER A 118 19.75 8.55 0.72
CA SER A 118 18.79 8.25 -0.34
C SER A 118 18.99 6.81 -0.79
N ILE A 119 17.90 6.04 -0.86
CA ILE A 119 17.87 4.63 -1.21
C ILE A 119 16.98 4.47 -2.43
N SER A 120 17.49 3.80 -3.46
CA SER A 120 16.76 3.45 -4.67
C SER A 120 16.49 1.96 -4.73
N LEU A 121 15.31 1.59 -5.24
CA LEU A 121 14.84 0.21 -5.31
C LEU A 121 14.25 -0.13 -6.68
N ASP A 122 14.29 -1.42 -6.99
CA ASP A 122 13.53 -2.06 -8.05
C ASP A 122 12.72 -3.25 -7.49
N GLU A 123 12.11 -4.05 -8.36
CA GLU A 123 11.34 -5.24 -7.98
C GLU A 123 12.18 -6.28 -7.20
N ASN A 124 13.50 -6.27 -7.38
CA ASN A 124 14.43 -7.21 -6.79
C ASN A 124 15.07 -6.70 -5.51
N GLY A 125 14.86 -5.46 -5.06
CA GLY A 125 15.41 -4.93 -3.81
C GLY A 125 16.05 -3.56 -3.93
N ILE A 126 16.97 -3.26 -3.01
CA ILE A 126 17.77 -2.03 -3.08
C ILE A 126 18.80 -2.16 -4.19
N THR A 127 18.85 -1.19 -5.09
CA THR A 127 19.79 -1.17 -6.21
C THR A 127 20.99 -0.27 -5.92
N ASP A 128 20.77 0.87 -5.27
CA ASP A 128 21.82 1.82 -4.91
C ASP A 128 21.44 2.68 -3.70
N ALA A 129 22.45 3.20 -3.00
CA ALA A 129 22.28 4.13 -1.90
C ALA A 129 23.41 5.17 -1.84
N SER A 130 23.05 6.40 -1.48
CA SER A 130 24.00 7.50 -1.30
C SER A 130 23.64 8.35 -0.09
N TRP A 131 24.58 9.17 0.36
CA TRP A 131 24.36 10.10 1.47
C TRP A 131 24.72 11.53 1.09
N ASN A 132 24.03 12.46 1.74
CA ASN A 132 24.34 13.89 1.75
C ASN A 132 24.38 14.38 3.19
N LYS A 133 25.28 15.31 3.52
CA LYS A 133 25.12 16.06 4.77
C LYS A 133 23.90 16.99 4.67
N THR A 134 23.18 17.14 5.77
CA THR A 134 22.08 18.12 5.88
C THR A 134 22.58 19.56 5.84
N LYS A 135 23.88 19.77 6.10
CA LYS A 135 24.56 21.06 6.03
C LYS A 135 25.89 20.90 5.30
N GLY A 136 26.16 21.78 4.34
CA GLY A 136 27.35 21.73 3.50
C GLY A 136 27.08 21.06 2.16
N ARG A 137 28.15 20.60 1.49
CA ARG A 137 28.10 20.02 0.13
C ARG A 137 28.69 18.61 0.05
N GLU A 138 29.08 18.04 1.19
CA GLU A 138 29.64 16.70 1.26
C GLU A 138 28.57 15.65 0.99
N HIS A 139 28.94 14.68 0.16
CA HIS A 139 28.10 13.58 -0.27
C HIS A 139 28.97 12.38 -0.64
N GLY A 140 28.35 11.21 -0.75
CA GLY A 140 29.06 9.99 -1.17
C GLY A 140 28.11 8.82 -1.43
N VAL A 141 28.65 7.76 -2.02
CA VAL A 141 27.93 6.50 -2.27
C VAL A 141 28.15 5.52 -1.12
N LEU A 142 27.17 4.65 -0.88
CA LEU A 142 27.19 3.67 0.19
C LEU A 142 27.31 2.26 -0.38
N ARG A 143 28.12 1.42 0.26
CA ARG A 143 28.09 -0.01 0.05
C ARG A 143 26.83 -0.56 0.71
N VAL A 144 26.01 -1.25 -0.07
CA VAL A 144 24.77 -1.87 0.38
C VAL A 144 25.01 -3.34 0.70
N SER A 145 24.54 -3.80 1.85
CA SER A 145 24.46 -5.22 2.20
C SER A 145 23.03 -5.53 2.63
N GLN A 146 22.35 -6.40 1.88
CA GLN A 146 20.96 -6.79 2.12
C GLN A 146 20.93 -8.22 2.68
N LYS A 147 19.92 -8.52 3.49
CA LYS A 147 19.64 -9.88 3.98
C LYS A 147 18.38 -10.46 3.34
#